data_AF-A0A258ZLN5-F1
#
_entry.id   AF-A0A258ZLN5-F1
#
_cell.length_a   1.000
_cell.length_b   1.000
_cell.length_c   1.000
_cell.angle_alpha   90.00
_cell.angle_beta   90.00
_cell.angle_gamma   90.00
#
_symmetry.space_group_name_H-M   'P 1'
#
loop_
_entity.id
_entity.type
_entity.pdbx_description
1 polymer ?
#
loop_
_entity_poly.entity_id
_entity_poly.type
_entity_poly.pdbx_seq_one_letter_code
_entity_poly.pdbx_strand_id
1 'polypeptide(L)' 'MAKVVCVGEVMVELARGNDGRFGLAFGGDTFNTAVYLARAGIETAYATALGDDAY' A
#
# COMPACT_ATOMS: atom_id res chain seq x y z
N MET A 1 -7.59 -17.77 14.91
CA MET A 1 -7.72 -16.40 14.35
C MET A 1 -7.92 -16.52 12.85
N ALA A 2 -8.67 -15.60 12.24
CA ALA A 2 -8.85 -15.58 10.80
C ALA A 2 -7.58 -15.03 10.12
N LYS A 3 -7.19 -15.62 8.99
CA LYS A 3 -6.15 -15.11 8.10
C LYS A 3 -6.82 -14.33 6.97
N VAL A 4 -6.31 -13.16 6.63
CA VAL A 4 -6.89 -12.31 5.59
C VAL A 4 -5.90 -12.16 4.43
N VAL A 5 -6.39 -12.30 3.21
CA VAL A 5 -5.63 -11.93 2.00
C VAL A 5 -6.36 -10.77 1.34
N CYS A 6 -5.71 -9.61 1.26
CA CYS A 6 -6.18 -8.49 0.47
C CYS A 6 -5.57 -8.60 -0.93
N VAL A 7 -6.36 -8.36 -1.97
CA VAL A 7 -5.92 -8.49 -3.37
C VAL A 7 -6.29 -7.24 -4.15
N GLY A 8 -5.34 -6.66 -4.88
CA GLY A 8 -5.62 -5.54 -5.77
C GLY A 8 -4.41 -4.68 -6.06
N GLU A 9 -4.68 -3.40 -6.30
CA GLU A 9 -3.69 -2.39 -6.67
C GLU A 9 -2.99 -1.72 -5.48
N VAL A 10 -1.74 -1.37 -5.73
CA VAL A 10 -0.94 -0.45 -4.94
C VAL A 10 -0.20 0.47 -5.91
N MET A 11 -0.04 1.73 -5.54
CA MET A 11 0.65 2.72 -6.35
C MET A 11 1.57 3.59 -5.52
N VAL A 12 2.61 4.09 -6.17
CA VAL A 12 3.38 5.23 -5.67
C VAL A 12 2.52 6.49 -5.76
N GLU A 13 2.45 7.24 -4.67
CA GLU A 13 1.81 8.54 -4.61
C GLU A 13 2.86 9.64 -4.51
N LEU A 14 2.65 10.71 -5.29
CA LEU A 14 3.51 11.89 -5.28
C LEU A 14 2.72 13.08 -4.74
N ALA A 15 3.10 13.55 -3.55
CA ALA A 15 2.49 14.71 -2.91
C ALA A 15 3.42 15.93 -3.03
N ARG A 16 2.93 17.02 -3.61
CA ARG A 16 3.73 18.24 -3.75
C ARG A 16 3.75 19.03 -2.43
N GLY A 17 4.94 19.20 -1.86
CA GLY A 17 5.17 20.04 -0.69
C GLY A 17 5.20 21.53 -1.00
N ASN A 18 5.16 22.35 0.05
CA ASN A 18 5.21 23.81 -0.06
C ASN A 18 6.54 24.34 -0.64
N ASP A 19 7.61 23.56 -0.57
CA ASP A 19 8.90 23.87 -1.20
C ASP A 19 8.95 23.49 -2.70
N GLY A 20 7.84 23.00 -3.24
CA GLY A 20 7.70 22.59 -4.64
C GLY A 20 8.26 21.21 -4.96
N ARG A 21 8.84 20.50 -3.99
CA ARG A 21 9.33 19.12 -4.17
C ARG A 21 8.19 18.12 -4.01
N PHE A 22 8.32 16.96 -4.64
CA PHE A 22 7.40 15.85 -4.42
C PHE A 22 7.94 14.92 -3.33
N GLY A 23 7.12 14.69 -2.31
CA GLY A 23 7.29 13.58 -1.38
C GLY A 23 6.71 12.30 -1.98
N LEU A 24 7.38 11.19 -1.71
CA LEU A 24 6.97 9.87 -2.18
C LEU A 24 6.26 9.11 -1.05
N ALA A 25 5.09 8.57 -1.36
CA ALA A 25 4.31 7.71 -0.48
C ALA A 25 3.74 6.52 -1.27
N PHE A 26 2.99 5.65 -0.60
CA PHE A 26 2.33 4.51 -1.22
C PHE A 26 0.86 4.49 -0.81
N GLY A 27 -0.02 4.27 -1.78
CA GLY A 27 -1.46 4.24 -1.60
C GLY A 27 -2.11 3.11 -2.40
N GLY A 28 -3.40 2.92 -2.18
CA GLY A 28 -4.22 1.88 -2.80
C GLY A 28 -5.21 1.33 -1.78
N ASP A 29 -6.50 1.26 -2.12
CA ASP A 29 -7.54 0.91 -1.14
C ASP A 29 -7.31 -0.48 -0.53
N THR A 30 -6.93 -1.44 -1.38
CA THR A 30 -6.65 -2.82 -0.95
C THR A 30 -5.36 -2.94 -0.16
N PHE A 31 -4.33 -2.16 -0.53
CA PHE A 31 -3.07 -2.08 0.20
C PHE A 31 -3.25 -1.43 1.58
N ASN A 32 -3.92 -0.29 1.64
CA ASN A 32 -4.23 0.41 2.88
C ASN A 32 -5.04 -0.46 3.84
N THR A 33 -6.02 -1.20 3.31
CA THR A 33 -6.80 -2.17 4.10
C THR A 33 -5.88 -3.24 4.70
N ALA A 34 -4.99 -3.83 3.90
CA ALA A 34 -4.04 -4.84 4.37
C ALA A 34 -3.11 -4.29 5.48
N VAL A 35 -2.59 -3.07 5.29
CA VAL A 35 -1.73 -2.39 6.27
C VAL A 35 -2.46 -2.16 7.59
N TYR A 36 -3.72 -1.71 7.55
CA TYR A 36 -4.48 -1.48 8.78
C TYR A 36 -4.84 -2.78 9.50
N LEU A 37 -5.18 -3.85 8.78
CA LEU A 37 -5.40 -5.17 9.38
C LEU A 37 -4.14 -5.69 10.06
N ALA A 38 -2.98 -5.57 9.40
CA ALA A 38 -1.69 -5.96 9.98
C ALA A 38 -1.35 -5.13 11.24
N ARG A 39 -1.58 -3.80 11.21
CA ARG A 39 -1.40 -2.92 12.38
C ARG A 39 -2.34 -3.26 13.54
N ALA A 40 -3.52 -3.81 13.25
CA ALA A 40 -4.46 -4.30 14.25
C ALA A 40 -4.11 -5.69 14.82
N GLY A 41 -3.00 -6.30 14.38
CA GLY A 41 -2.55 -7.60 14.85
C GLY A 41 -3.21 -8.80 14.15
N ILE A 42 -3.86 -8.58 13.01
CA ILE A 42 -4.49 -9.65 12.21
C ILE A 42 -3.44 -10.21 11.25
N GLU A 43 -3.32 -11.55 11.19
CA GLU A 43 -2.46 -12.22 10.22
C GLU A 43 -2.97 -11.93 8.79
N THR A 44 -2.23 -11.10 8.06
CA THR A 44 -2.65 -10.51 6.79
C THR A 44 -1.57 -10.71 5.73
N ALA A 45 -1.98 -11.13 4.53
CA ALA A 45 -1.16 -11.15 3.33
C ALA A 45 -1.74 -10.20 2.27
N TYR A 46 -0.89 -9.76 1.35
CA TYR A 46 -1.28 -8.89 0.25
C TYR A 46 -0.85 -9.52 -1.07
N ALA A 47 -1.78 -9.66 -2.02
CA ALA A 47 -1.50 -10.17 -3.35
C ALA A 47 -1.74 -9.06 -4.38
N THR A 48 -0.73 -8.80 -5.20
CA THR A 48 -0.76 -7.74 -6.20
C THR A 48 0.11 -8.13 -7.39
N ALA A 49 -0.07 -7.44 -8.51
CA ALA A 49 0.86 -7.50 -9.64
C ALA A 49 1.61 -6.17 -9.69
N LEU A 50 2.93 -6.23 -9.58
CA LEU A 50 3.81 -5.06 -9.73
C LEU A 50 4.48 -5.07 -11.10
N GLY A 51 4.94 -3.89 -11.52
CA GLY A 51 5.86 -3.76 -12.64
C GLY A 51 7.23 -4.38 -12.32
N ASP A 52 8.05 -4.50 -13.34
CA ASP A 52 9.48 -4.87 -13.24
C ASP A 52 10.40 -3.65 -13.14
N ASP A 53 9.81 -2.46 -12.96
CA ASP A 53 10.54 -1.22 -12.73
C ASP A 53 10.95 -1.06 -11.25
N ALA A 54 11.62 0.05 -10.93
CA ALA A 54 12.16 0.29 -9.61
C ALA A 54 11.10 0.65 -8.55
N TYR A 55 9.83 0.74 -8.95
CA TYR A 55 8.71 1.15 -8.11
C TYR A 55 7.58 0.11 -8.08
#